data_AF-A0A2N2KL72-F1
#
_entry.id   AF-A0A2N2KL72-F1
#
_cell.length_a   1.000
_cell.length_b   1.000
_cell.length_c   1.000
_cell.angle_alpha   90.00
_cell.angle_beta   90.00
_cell.angle_gamma   90.00
#
_symmetry.space_group_name_H-M   'P 1'
#
loop_
_entity.id
_entity.type
_entity.pdbx_description
1 polymer ?
#
loop_
_entity_poly.entity_id
_entity_poly.type
_entity_poly.pdbx_seq_one_letter_code
_entity_poly.pdbx_strand_id
1 'polypeptide(L)'
;MLVTAIMACLILFALAILVINLSTSDLRVSSQNVGEKKAMSAAETGIHRMIQNFDPQNLAASAATSVQVDASNDPASVYTIHTPVTPTDGPVFLPMIGYSIGGGQTWGQRRFVVNVDGRNTAYDTRMTISTGVGYGPVEISTMYK
;
A
#
# COMPACT_ATOMS: atom_id res chain seq x y z
N MET A 1 -49.84 6.87 -38.01
CA MET A 1 -49.74 7.33 -36.61
C MET A 1 -49.41 6.23 -35.60
N LEU A 2 -49.89 4.98 -35.79
CA LEU A 2 -49.51 3.87 -34.90
C LEU A 2 -48.01 3.54 -34.94
N VAL A 3 -47.43 3.46 -36.14
CA VAL A 3 -46.00 3.13 -36.32
C VAL A 3 -45.08 4.16 -35.64
N THR A 4 -45.38 5.45 -35.78
CA THR A 4 -44.63 6.53 -35.12
C THR A 4 -44.71 6.46 -33.60
N ALA A 5 -45.86 6.07 -33.04
CA ALA A 5 -46.02 5.88 -31.60
C ALA A 5 -45.22 4.66 -31.10
N ILE A 6 -45.25 3.54 -31.83
CA ILE A 6 -44.48 2.34 -31.49
C ILE A 6 -42.96 2.61 -31.57
N MET A 7 -42.50 3.31 -32.61
CA MET A 7 -41.10 3.71 -32.75
C MET A 7 -40.66 4.62 -31.59
N ALA A 8 -41.51 5.58 -31.19
CA ALA A 8 -41.23 6.43 -30.03
C ALA A 8 -41.12 5.60 -28.73
N CYS A 9 -42.01 4.64 -28.50
CA CYS A 9 -41.94 3.73 -27.35
C CYS A 9 -40.66 2.87 -27.35
N LEU A 10 -40.24 2.34 -28.51
CA LEU A 10 -39.01 1.55 -28.63
C LEU A 10 -37.76 2.39 -28.36
N ILE A 11 -37.73 3.65 -28.82
CA ILE A 11 -36.64 4.57 -28.53
C ILE A 11 -36.54 4.86 -27.03
N LEU A 12 -37.67 5.15 -26.36
CA LEU A 12 -37.67 5.38 -24.91
C LEU A 12 -37.23 4.14 -24.12
N PHE A 13 -37.65 2.95 -24.55
CA PHE A 13 -37.21 1.69 -23.94
C PHE A 13 -35.70 1.45 -24.11
N ALA A 14 -35.17 1.69 -25.32
CA ALA A 14 -33.74 1.60 -25.59
C ALA A 14 -32.93 2.60 -24.74
N LEU A 15 -33.42 3.83 -24.59
CA LEU A 15 -32.79 4.85 -23.75
C LEU A 15 -32.85 4.48 -22.26
N ALA A 16 -33.97 3.92 -21.79
CA ALA A 16 -34.09 3.46 -20.41
C ALA A 16 -33.05 2.39 -20.07
N ILE A 17 -32.87 1.39 -20.95
CA ILE A 17 -31.84 0.36 -20.77
C ILE A 17 -30.43 0.97 -20.82
N LEU A 18 -30.17 1.92 -21.71
CA LEU A 18 -28.87 2.58 -21.80
C LEU A 18 -28.53 3.34 -20.50
N VAL A 19 -29.46 4.13 -19.98
CA VAL A 19 -29.27 4.91 -18.74
C VAL A 19 -29.02 3.99 -17.54
N ILE A 20 -29.71 2.86 -17.46
CA ILE A 20 -29.49 1.86 -16.39
C ILE A 20 -28.06 1.32 -16.49
N ASN A 21 -27.62 0.89 -17.68
CA ASN A 21 -26.28 0.34 -17.86
C ASN A 21 -25.16 1.33 -17.54
N LEU A 22 -25.30 2.60 -17.94
CA LEU A 22 -24.33 3.65 -17.60
C LEU A 22 -24.31 3.91 -16.09
N SER A 23 -25.47 4.06 -15.46
CA SER A 23 -25.57 4.30 -14.02
C SER A 23 -24.97 3.15 -13.19
N THR A 24 -25.22 1.90 -13.57
CA THR A 24 -24.64 0.74 -12.89
C THR A 24 -23.13 0.67 -13.05
N SER A 25 -22.61 1.04 -14.22
CA SER A 25 -21.16 1.08 -14.49
C SER A 25 -20.48 2.13 -13.63
N ASP A 26 -21.06 3.33 -13.56
CA ASP A 26 -20.53 4.44 -12.75
C ASP A 26 -20.56 4.11 -11.25
N LEU A 27 -21.64 3.50 -10.76
CA LEU A 27 -21.74 3.05 -9.36
C LEU A 27 -20.67 2.01 -9.02
N ARG A 28 -20.43 1.06 -9.93
CA ARG A 28 -19.41 0.03 -9.71
C ARG A 28 -18.01 0.64 -9.63
N VAL A 29 -17.64 1.52 -10.55
CA VAL A 29 -16.33 2.19 -10.52
C VAL A 29 -16.19 3.07 -9.28
N SER A 30 -17.26 3.78 -8.89
CA SER A 30 -17.26 4.60 -7.68
C SER A 30 -17.05 3.76 -6.41
N SER A 31 -17.72 2.60 -6.32
CA SER A 31 -17.56 1.68 -5.19
C SER A 31 -16.14 1.10 -5.11
N GLN A 32 -15.55 0.75 -6.26
CA GLN A 32 -14.17 0.27 -6.33
C GLN A 32 -13.18 1.35 -5.86
N ASN A 33 -13.33 2.58 -6.32
CA ASN A 33 -12.46 3.70 -5.93
C ASN A 33 -12.53 3.98 -4.42
N VAL A 34 -13.71 3.88 -3.80
CA VAL A 34 -13.85 3.99 -2.34
C VAL A 34 -13.09 2.86 -1.63
N GLY A 35 -13.25 1.63 -2.10
CA GLY A 35 -12.51 0.49 -1.58
C GLY A 35 -10.99 0.66 -1.72
N GLU A 36 -10.51 1.12 -2.87
CA GLU A 36 -9.08 1.34 -3.12
C GLU A 36 -8.51 2.43 -2.21
N LYS A 37 -9.24 3.53 -2.00
CA LYS A 37 -8.83 4.58 -1.04
C LYS A 37 -8.76 4.07 0.39
N LYS A 38 -9.73 3.24 0.80
CA LYS A 38 -9.70 2.61 2.12
C LYS A 38 -8.51 1.65 2.27
N ALA A 39 -8.27 0.81 1.26
CA ALA A 39 -7.12 -0.07 1.23
C ALA A 39 -5.80 0.72 1.27
N MET A 40 -5.69 1.82 0.54
CA MET A 40 -4.53 2.72 0.56
C MET A 40 -4.29 3.32 1.95
N SER A 41 -5.33 3.86 2.57
CA SER A 41 -5.25 4.43 3.93
C SER A 41 -4.82 3.37 4.97
N ALA A 42 -5.31 2.13 4.82
CA ALA A 42 -4.87 1.02 5.66
C ALA A 42 -3.38 0.69 5.44
N ALA A 43 -2.92 0.65 4.19
CA ALA A 43 -1.52 0.43 3.87
C ALA A 43 -0.63 1.54 4.46
N GLU A 44 -1.02 2.81 4.35
CA GLU A 44 -0.28 3.94 4.96
C GLU A 44 -0.22 3.85 6.48
N THR A 45 -1.31 3.46 7.14
CA THR A 45 -1.32 3.20 8.58
C THR A 45 -0.35 2.07 8.94
N GLY A 46 -0.34 1.00 8.14
CA GLY A 46 0.59 -0.10 8.28
C GLY A 46 2.05 0.35 8.13
N ILE A 47 2.36 1.23 7.18
CA ILE A 47 3.70 1.82 7.01
C ILE A 47 4.08 2.66 8.22
N HIS A 48 3.16 3.47 8.74
CA HIS A 48 3.44 4.28 9.91
C HIS A 48 3.72 3.41 11.14
N ARG A 49 2.93 2.34 11.35
CA ARG A 49 3.17 1.35 12.42
C ARG A 49 4.46 0.55 12.21
N MET A 50 4.79 0.23 10.96
CA MET A 50 6.05 -0.39 10.58
C MET A 50 7.21 0.48 11.08
N ILE A 51 7.25 1.76 10.69
CA ILE A 51 8.35 2.67 11.06
C ILE A 51 8.48 2.81 12.58
N GLN A 52 7.37 2.88 13.32
CA GLN A 52 7.38 2.99 14.78
C GLN A 52 7.95 1.76 15.48
N ASN A 53 7.64 0.57 14.98
CA ASN A 53 8.02 -0.71 15.59
C ASN A 53 9.18 -1.38 14.85
N PHE A 54 9.93 -0.63 14.03
CA PHE A 54 11.05 -1.17 13.28
C PHE A 54 12.18 -1.55 14.22
N ASP A 55 12.51 -2.85 14.27
CA ASP A 55 13.65 -3.37 15.02
C ASP A 55 14.67 -4.01 14.05
N PRO A 56 15.87 -3.40 13.88
CA PRO A 56 16.91 -3.93 13.01
C PRO A 56 17.60 -5.19 13.55
N GLN A 57 17.41 -5.54 14.83
CA GLN A 57 17.92 -6.76 15.45
C GLN A 57 16.88 -7.89 15.42
N ASN A 58 15.59 -7.55 15.38
CA ASN A 58 14.49 -8.50 15.29
C ASN A 58 13.46 -8.10 14.23
N LEU A 59 13.79 -8.35 12.96
CA LEU A 59 12.95 -8.01 11.81
C LEU A 59 11.56 -8.66 11.86
N ALA A 60 11.46 -9.87 12.43
CA ALA A 60 10.20 -10.59 12.55
C ALA A 60 9.21 -9.89 13.50
N ALA A 61 9.69 -9.16 14.52
CA ALA A 61 8.84 -8.42 15.44
C ALA A 61 8.09 -7.26 14.76
N SER A 62 8.60 -6.76 13.64
CA SER A 62 7.95 -5.71 12.87
C SER A 62 6.85 -6.22 11.93
N ALA A 63 6.71 -7.54 11.75
CA ALA A 63 5.66 -8.13 10.93
C ALA A 63 4.32 -8.15 11.67
N ALA A 64 3.23 -7.91 10.95
CA ALA A 64 1.88 -7.88 11.50
C ALA A 64 0.90 -8.40 10.45
N THR A 65 -0.08 -9.21 10.83
CA THR A 65 -1.02 -9.81 9.88
C THR A 65 -2.45 -9.41 10.19
N SER A 66 -3.14 -8.89 9.18
CA SER A 66 -4.57 -8.54 9.22
C SER A 66 -4.99 -7.70 10.44
N VAL A 67 -4.19 -6.69 10.77
CA VAL A 67 -4.48 -5.79 11.90
C VAL A 67 -5.45 -4.71 11.45
N GLN A 68 -6.49 -4.48 12.23
CA GLN A 68 -7.47 -3.43 11.97
C GLN A 68 -6.87 -2.04 12.23
N VAL A 69 -7.16 -1.10 11.34
CA VAL A 69 -6.78 0.32 11.53
C VAL A 69 -7.61 0.95 12.64
N ASP A 70 -8.93 0.81 12.54
CA ASP A 70 -9.90 1.30 13.51
C ASP A 70 -11.05 0.30 13.61
N ALA A 71 -11.01 -0.54 14.64
CA ALA A 71 -12.04 -1.57 14.86
C ALA A 71 -13.42 -0.97 15.19
N SER A 72 -13.48 0.28 15.67
CA SER A 72 -14.73 0.91 16.12
C SER A 72 -15.49 1.54 14.96
N ASN A 73 -14.79 2.17 14.01
CA ASN A 73 -15.42 2.90 12.90
C ASN A 73 -15.25 2.24 11.53
N ASP A 74 -14.19 1.46 11.30
CA ASP A 74 -13.94 0.80 10.01
C ASP A 74 -13.29 -0.59 10.17
N PRO A 75 -14.02 -1.57 10.75
CA PRO A 75 -13.48 -2.90 11.05
C PRO A 75 -13.10 -3.71 9.80
N ALA A 76 -13.54 -3.27 8.62
CA ALA A 76 -13.24 -3.90 7.34
C ALA A 76 -11.86 -3.50 6.77
N SER A 77 -11.27 -2.41 7.23
CA SER A 77 -9.97 -1.92 6.77
C SER A 77 -8.85 -2.50 7.63
N VAL A 78 -8.05 -3.37 7.02
CA VAL A 78 -6.95 -4.08 7.68
C VAL A 78 -5.64 -3.87 6.93
N TYR A 79 -4.54 -3.89 7.67
CA TYR A 79 -3.20 -3.86 7.10
C TYR A 79 -2.40 -5.12 7.47
N THR A 80 -1.42 -5.44 6.65
CA THR A 80 -0.47 -6.54 6.87
C THR A 80 0.92 -6.02 6.54
N ILE A 81 1.82 -6.10 7.51
CA ILE A 81 3.23 -5.74 7.39
C ILE A 81 3.99 -7.05 7.20
N HIS A 82 4.65 -7.20 6.05
CA HIS A 82 5.53 -8.35 5.82
C HIS A 82 6.82 -8.20 6.63
N THR A 83 7.55 -9.29 6.84
CA THR A 83 8.86 -9.21 7.50
C THR A 83 9.81 -8.38 6.65
N PRO A 84 10.44 -7.32 7.20
CA PRO A 84 11.45 -6.55 6.47
C PRO A 84 12.65 -7.43 6.12
N VAL A 85 13.16 -7.26 4.91
CA VAL A 85 14.31 -8.02 4.40
C VAL A 85 15.40 -7.08 3.94
N THR A 86 16.64 -7.57 3.93
CA THR A 86 17.73 -6.86 3.27
C THR A 86 17.49 -6.84 1.76
N PRO A 87 17.66 -5.69 1.08
CA PRO A 87 17.43 -5.61 -0.35
C PRO A 87 18.33 -6.56 -1.14
N THR A 88 17.77 -7.25 -2.12
CA THR A 88 18.50 -8.13 -3.05
C THR A 88 19.18 -7.37 -4.17
N ASP A 89 18.72 -6.15 -4.45
CA ASP A 89 19.22 -5.30 -5.53
C ASP A 89 19.77 -3.96 -5.03
N GLY A 90 20.92 -3.59 -5.59
CA GLY A 90 21.65 -2.37 -5.24
C GLY A 90 22.40 -2.47 -3.90
N PRO A 91 22.96 -1.34 -3.42
CA PRO A 91 23.77 -1.34 -2.22
C PRO A 91 22.93 -1.55 -0.95
N VAL A 92 23.32 -2.55 -0.16
CA VAL A 92 22.74 -2.86 1.16
C VAL A 92 23.10 -1.78 2.19
N PHE A 93 24.27 -1.17 2.03
CA PHE A 93 24.74 -0.07 2.86
C PHE A 93 24.88 1.18 2.02
N LEU A 94 24.33 2.29 2.50
CA LEU A 94 24.49 3.60 1.89
C LEU A 94 25.47 4.42 2.74
N PRO A 95 26.58 4.92 2.19
CA PRO A 95 27.52 5.75 2.93
C PRO A 95 26.84 7.06 3.33
N MET A 96 27.11 7.52 4.55
CA MET A 96 26.60 8.81 5.01
C MET A 96 27.65 9.89 4.75
N ILE A 97 27.39 10.75 3.77
CA ILE A 97 28.31 11.82 3.37
C ILE A 97 28.67 12.70 4.58
N GLY A 98 29.96 12.94 4.80
CA GLY A 98 30.46 13.72 5.94
C GLY A 98 30.68 12.94 7.25
N TYR A 99 30.34 11.64 7.31
CA TYR A 99 30.59 10.78 8.48
C TYR A 99 31.81 9.84 8.28
N SER A 100 32.89 10.35 7.66
CA SER A 100 34.18 9.67 7.72
C SER A 100 34.91 10.12 8.99
N ILE A 101 35.07 9.24 9.96
CA ILE A 101 35.95 9.51 11.10
C ILE A 101 37.38 9.32 10.60
N GLY A 102 38.22 10.33 10.79
CA GLY A 102 39.65 10.25 10.48
C GLY A 102 40.25 8.98 11.11
N GLY A 103 40.93 8.17 10.31
CA GLY A 103 41.43 6.85 10.72
C GLY A 103 40.90 5.66 9.91
N GLY A 104 40.14 5.87 8.82
CA GLY A 104 39.68 4.81 7.92
C GLY A 104 38.31 4.21 8.28
N GLN A 105 37.65 4.74 9.32
CA GLN A 105 36.29 4.33 9.70
C GLN A 105 35.25 5.14 8.92
N THR A 106 34.42 4.43 8.15
CA THR A 106 33.29 5.03 7.43
C THR A 106 31.99 4.59 8.09
N TRP A 107 31.05 5.52 8.28
CA TRP A 107 29.71 5.23 8.78
C TRP A 107 28.69 5.29 7.64
N GLY A 108 27.65 4.47 7.74
CA GLY A 108 26.57 4.42 6.77
C GLY A 108 25.24 4.07 7.40
N GLN A 109 24.24 3.88 6.55
CA GLN A 109 22.97 3.27 6.92
C GLN A 109 22.81 1.91 6.24
N ARG A 110 22.24 0.95 6.94
CA ARG A 110 21.78 -0.32 6.38
C ARG A 110 20.37 -0.16 5.86
N ARG A 111 20.12 -0.59 4.62
CA ARG A 111 18.80 -0.55 3.99
C ARG A 111 18.02 -1.84 4.27
N PHE A 112 16.72 -1.68 4.47
CA PHE A 112 15.73 -2.74 4.54
C PHE A 112 14.60 -2.42 3.58
N VAL A 113 13.97 -3.44 3.03
CA VAL A 113 12.77 -3.31 2.20
C VAL A 113 11.66 -4.11 2.85
N VAL A 114 10.48 -3.54 2.90
CA VAL A 114 9.29 -4.17 3.46
C VAL A 114 8.09 -3.88 2.57
N ASN A 115 7.27 -4.90 2.38
CA ASN A 115 5.98 -4.74 1.72
C ASN A 115 4.91 -4.56 2.80
N VAL A 116 4.03 -3.60 2.59
CA VAL A 116 2.85 -3.36 3.43
C VAL A 116 1.62 -3.46 2.56
N ASP A 117 0.74 -4.38 2.92
CA ASP A 117 -0.55 -4.55 2.27
C ASP A 117 -1.63 -3.84 3.07
N GLY A 118 -2.48 -3.08 2.39
CA GLY A 118 -3.76 -2.63 2.91
C GLY A 118 -4.88 -3.33 2.17
N ARG A 119 -5.90 -3.79 2.91
CA ARG A 119 -7.07 -4.48 2.36
C ARG A 119 -8.33 -3.91 2.98
N ASN A 120 -9.35 -3.73 2.17
CA ASN A 120 -10.70 -3.52 2.66
C ASN A 120 -11.57 -4.75 2.33
N THR A 121 -12.08 -5.43 3.37
CA THR A 121 -12.87 -6.66 3.20
C THR A 121 -14.32 -6.40 2.79
N ALA A 122 -14.83 -5.17 2.94
CA ALA A 122 -16.19 -4.82 2.52
C ALA A 122 -16.28 -4.54 1.01
N TYR A 123 -15.22 -4.00 0.41
CA TYR A 123 -15.14 -3.72 -1.03
C TYR A 123 -14.27 -4.73 -1.80
N ASP A 124 -13.68 -5.71 -1.10
CA ASP A 124 -12.70 -6.68 -1.60
C ASP A 124 -11.56 -6.06 -2.42
N THR A 125 -11.07 -4.91 -1.95
CA THR A 125 -9.96 -4.20 -2.57
C THR A 125 -8.67 -4.41 -1.79
N ARG A 126 -7.54 -4.48 -2.50
CA ARG A 126 -6.20 -4.62 -1.91
C ARG A 126 -5.22 -3.70 -2.60
N MET A 127 -4.33 -3.10 -1.82
CA MET A 127 -3.19 -2.32 -2.29
C MET A 127 -1.93 -2.80 -1.58
N THR A 128 -0.83 -2.93 -2.32
CA THR A 128 0.48 -3.29 -1.78
C THR A 128 1.43 -2.13 -2.03
N ILE A 129 2.09 -1.68 -0.97
CA ILE A 129 3.11 -0.62 -1.04
C ILE A 129 4.43 -1.22 -0.58
N SER A 130 5.45 -1.14 -1.44
CA SER A 130 6.82 -1.50 -1.07
C SER A 130 7.54 -0.24 -0.58
N THR A 131 8.13 -0.31 0.61
CA THR A 131 8.84 0.80 1.22
C THR A 131 10.23 0.38 1.69
N GLY A 132 11.17 1.32 1.65
CA GLY A 132 12.54 1.15 2.11
C GLY A 132 12.77 1.86 3.44
N VAL A 133 13.40 1.18 4.39
CA VAL A 133 13.79 1.76 5.69
C VAL A 133 15.30 1.76 5.80
N GLY A 134 15.88 2.91 6.15
CA GLY A 134 17.30 3.05 6.47
C GLY A 134 17.53 3.01 7.97
N TYR A 135 18.48 2.20 8.43
CA TYR A 135 18.92 2.17 9.82
C TYR A 135 20.39 2.56 9.92
N GLY A 136 20.68 3.60 10.68
CA GLY A 136 22.04 4.09 10.92
C GLY A 136 22.07 5.08 12.07
N PRO A 137 23.25 5.63 12.42
CA PRO A 137 24.56 5.34 11.83
C PRO A 137 25.11 3.98 12.28
N VAL A 138 25.54 3.15 11.34
CA VAL A 138 26.26 1.90 11.57
C VAL A 138 27.67 2.00 10.98
N GLU A 139 28.65 1.43 11.65
CA GLU A 139 30.01 1.38 11.12
C GLU A 139 30.04 0.44 9.90
N ILE A 140 30.50 0.94 8.76
CA ILE A 140 30.62 0.20 7.49
C ILE A 140 32.08 0.01 7.07
N SER A 141 33.03 0.32 7.97
CA SER A 141 34.49 0.32 7.72
C SER A 141 35.06 -1.04 7.32
N THR A 142 34.34 -2.13 7.57
CA THR A 142 34.78 -3.49 7.25
C THR A 142 33.63 -4.33 6.68
N MET A 143 33.37 -4.23 5.37
CA MET A 143 32.70 -5.29 4.63
C MET A 143 33.32 -5.42 3.23
N TYR A 144 34.49 -6.04 3.19
CA TYR A 144 35.00 -6.69 1.99
C TYR A 144 34.03 -7.82 1.64
N LYS A 145 33.61 -7.90 0.38
CA LYS A 145 33.08 -9.13 -0.21
C LYS A 145 34.08 -9.57 -1.28
#